data_AF-A0A6J4VPN9-F1
#
_entry.id   AF-A0A6J4VPN9-F1
#
_cell.length_a   1.000
_cell.length_b   1.000
_cell.length_c   1.000
_cell.angle_alpha   90.00
_cell.angle_beta   90.00
_cell.angle_gamma   90.00
#
_symmetry.space_group_name_H-M   'P 1'
#
loop_
_entity.id
_entity.type
_entity.pdbx_description
1 polymer ?
#
loop_
_entity_poly.entity_id
_entity_poly.type
_entity_poly.pdbx_seq_one_letter_code
_entity_poly.pdbx_strand_id
1 'polypeptide(L)'
;MTSVPATPDRGTGGPTAPGQTRIAVDPVRNTIAVTVPGSVFDAVAKPGASAIGTLEIGVQGRLVGLEIGDHYVDIGGTPEGTAHLNRSVAVSLVPCQLQDGRDAVEFRRRSDDYEISFPSGNRCWEVGSSDSGETVHICSILVG
;
A
#
# COMPACT_ATOMS: atom_id res chain seq x y z
N MET A 1 4.99 -45.05 2.89
CA MET A 1 5.56 -43.91 3.64
C MET A 1 5.40 -42.70 2.76
N THR A 2 4.42 -41.85 3.05
CA THR A 2 4.03 -40.73 2.19
C THR A 2 4.58 -39.46 2.82
N SER A 3 5.57 -38.83 2.18
CA SER A 3 6.18 -37.61 2.66
C SER A 3 5.19 -36.45 2.57
N VAL A 4 4.91 -35.83 3.71
CA VAL A 4 4.11 -34.60 3.80
C VAL A 4 4.98 -33.44 3.30
N PRO A 5 4.52 -32.61 2.34
CA PRO A 5 5.26 -31.41 1.95
C PRO A 5 5.28 -30.41 3.09
N ALA A 6 6.48 -29.86 3.37
CA ALA A 6 6.71 -28.89 4.41
C ALA A 6 5.86 -27.63 4.18
N THR A 7 5.09 -27.25 5.21
CA THR A 7 4.40 -25.96 5.30
C THR A 7 5.41 -24.82 5.11
N PRO A 8 5.20 -23.87 4.19
CA PRO A 8 6.06 -22.71 4.09
C PRO A 8 5.98 -21.91 5.40
N ASP A 9 7.15 -21.63 5.92
CA ASP A 9 7.41 -20.93 7.16
C ASP A 9 6.65 -19.59 7.20
N ARG A 10 5.79 -19.40 8.21
CA ARG A 10 5.22 -18.09 8.53
C ARG A 10 6.33 -17.27 9.14
N GLY A 11 7.13 -16.64 8.29
CA GLY A 11 8.20 -15.74 8.67
C GLY A 11 7.72 -14.71 9.69
N THR A 12 8.14 -14.89 10.94
CA THR A 12 8.10 -13.86 11.97
C THR A 12 8.99 -12.72 11.53
N GLY A 13 8.39 -11.55 11.30
CA GLY A 13 8.99 -10.24 11.08
C GLY A 13 10.51 -10.19 11.01
N GLY A 14 11.06 -10.52 9.84
CA GLY A 14 12.45 -10.21 9.51
C GLY A 14 12.61 -8.72 9.17
N PRO A 15 13.82 -8.16 9.26
CA PRO A 15 14.09 -6.82 8.78
C PRO A 15 13.78 -6.74 7.28
N THR A 16 12.77 -5.92 6.96
CA THR A 16 12.31 -5.53 5.62
C THR A 16 13.49 -5.21 4.70
N ALA A 17 13.59 -5.85 3.54
CA ALA A 17 14.69 -5.61 2.60
C ALA A 17 14.57 -4.20 1.96
N PRO A 18 15.69 -3.54 1.61
CA PRO A 18 15.66 -2.30 0.83
C PRO A 18 14.96 -2.55 -0.51
N GLY A 19 13.98 -1.69 -0.86
CA GLY A 19 13.14 -1.84 -2.06
C GLY A 19 11.69 -2.29 -1.82
N GLN A 20 11.32 -2.53 -0.56
CA GLN A 20 9.99 -3.05 -0.19
C GLN A 20 9.00 -1.92 0.14
N THR A 21 7.88 -1.87 -0.58
CA THR A 21 6.75 -0.96 -0.29
C THR A 21 6.07 -1.40 1.01
N ARG A 22 5.95 -0.48 1.97
CA ARG A 22 5.27 -0.73 3.25
C ARG A 22 3.98 0.06 3.34
N ILE A 23 2.95 -0.63 3.82
CA ILE A 23 1.62 -0.09 4.02
C ILE A 23 1.30 -0.24 5.51
N ALA A 24 1.31 0.88 6.22
CA ALA A 24 0.92 0.93 7.62
C ALA A 24 -0.58 1.23 7.72
N VAL A 25 -1.30 0.40 8.46
CA VAL A 25 -2.74 0.55 8.68
C VAL A 25 -2.97 0.89 10.14
N ASP A 26 -3.48 2.09 10.41
CA ASP A 26 -3.87 2.53 11.75
C ASP A 26 -5.40 2.41 11.89
N PRO A 27 -5.93 1.36 12.56
CA PRO A 27 -7.35 1.20 12.76
C PRO A 27 -7.92 2.18 13.79
N VAL A 28 -7.10 2.76 14.67
CA VAL A 28 -7.52 3.70 15.71
C VAL A 28 -7.74 5.08 15.10
N ARG A 29 -6.80 5.56 14.28
CA ARG A 29 -6.91 6.82 13.54
C ARG A 29 -7.70 6.68 12.24
N ASN A 30 -7.99 5.45 11.84
CA ASN A 30 -8.65 5.10 10.60
C ASN A 30 -7.89 5.68 9.38
N THR A 31 -6.57 5.49 9.37
CA THR A 31 -5.67 5.94 8.31
C THR A 31 -4.86 4.79 7.71
N ILE A 32 -4.40 5.01 6.49
CA ILE A 32 -3.44 4.16 5.79
C ILE A 32 -2.28 5.07 5.37
N ALA A 33 -1.06 4.63 5.67
CA ALA A 33 0.16 5.26 5.20
C ALA A 33 0.92 4.32 4.25
N VAL A 34 1.34 4.84 3.10
CA VAL A 34 2.04 4.11 2.05
C VAL A 34 3.41 4.74 1.85
N THR A 35 4.48 3.94 1.92
CA THR A 35 5.83 4.44 1.65
C THR A 35 5.98 4.86 0.21
N VAL A 36 6.64 5.98 -0.02
CA VAL A 36 6.89 6.55 -1.35
C VAL A 36 8.35 6.93 -1.49
N PRO A 37 8.87 7.07 -2.73
CA PRO A 37 10.20 7.65 -2.94
C PRO A 37 10.31 9.05 -2.33
N GLY A 38 11.49 9.42 -1.83
CA GLY A 38 11.73 10.74 -1.21
C GLY A 38 11.37 11.91 -2.12
N SER A 39 11.56 11.79 -3.43
CA SER A 39 11.15 12.81 -4.41
C SER A 39 9.64 13.05 -4.44
N VAL A 40 8.84 12.00 -4.26
CA VAL A 40 7.37 12.08 -4.18
C VAL A 40 6.96 12.67 -2.83
N PHE A 41 7.63 12.25 -1.75
CA PHE A 41 7.41 12.80 -0.41
C PHE A 41 7.68 14.30 -0.37
N ASP A 42 8.81 14.76 -0.91
CA ASP A 42 9.17 16.18 -0.98
C ASP A 42 8.15 17.02 -1.75
N ALA A 43 7.59 16.46 -2.84
CA ALA A 43 6.55 17.10 -3.62
C ALA A 43 5.25 17.27 -2.81
N VAL A 44 4.87 16.25 -2.04
CA VAL A 44 3.69 16.25 -1.16
C VAL A 44 3.90 17.17 0.06
N ALA A 45 5.11 17.22 0.61
CA ALA A 45 5.47 18.01 1.78
C ALA A 45 5.67 19.50 1.49
N LYS A 46 5.66 19.90 0.21
CA LYS A 46 5.89 21.29 -0.18
C LYS A 46 4.81 22.23 0.42
N PRO A 47 5.20 23.25 1.20
CA PRO A 47 4.25 24.17 1.82
C PRO A 47 3.34 24.84 0.77
N GLY A 48 2.02 24.79 1.00
CA GLY A 48 1.01 25.37 0.11
C GLY A 48 0.55 24.44 -1.03
N ALA A 49 1.14 23.26 -1.19
CA ALA A 49 0.58 22.22 -2.05
C ALA A 49 -0.52 21.46 -1.29
N SER A 50 -1.73 21.42 -1.85
CA SER A 50 -2.70 20.40 -1.46
C SER A 50 -2.35 19.15 -2.28
N ALA A 51 -1.68 18.19 -1.65
CA ALA A 51 -1.33 16.96 -2.33
C ALA A 51 -2.59 16.10 -2.50
N ILE A 52 -3.04 15.96 -3.74
CA ILE A 52 -4.15 15.08 -4.09
C ILE A 52 -3.56 13.84 -4.74
N GLY A 53 -3.98 12.66 -4.27
CA GLY A 53 -3.72 11.39 -4.94
C GLY A 53 -5.02 10.77 -5.44
N THR A 54 -4.90 9.78 -6.31
CA THR A 54 -6.02 8.95 -6.75
C THR A 54 -5.85 7.55 -6.18
N LEU A 55 -6.84 7.10 -5.40
CA LEU A 55 -6.90 5.72 -4.95
C LEU A 55 -7.59 4.88 -6.01
N GLU A 56 -6.97 3.76 -6.36
CA GLU A 56 -7.59 2.73 -7.17
C GLU A 56 -8.12 1.63 -6.26
N ILE A 57 -9.43 1.43 -6.28
CA ILE A 57 -10.10 0.48 -5.39
C ILE A 57 -10.77 -0.60 -6.24
N GLY A 58 -10.33 -1.82 -6.03
CA GLY A 58 -10.85 -3.02 -6.68
C GLY A 58 -12.10 -3.56 -6.00
N VAL A 59 -12.39 -4.82 -6.32
CA VAL A 59 -13.51 -5.56 -5.73
C VAL A 59 -13.43 -5.61 -4.20
N GLN A 60 -14.60 -5.56 -3.55
CA GLN A 60 -14.74 -5.64 -2.10
C GLN A 60 -13.98 -4.55 -1.32
N GLY A 61 -13.68 -3.41 -1.95
CA GLY A 61 -12.99 -2.29 -1.30
C GLY A 61 -11.48 -2.49 -1.18
N ARG A 62 -10.88 -3.47 -1.87
CA ARG A 62 -9.43 -3.69 -1.83
C ARG A 62 -8.69 -2.52 -2.47
N LEU A 63 -7.70 -1.95 -1.78
CA LEU A 63 -6.79 -0.99 -2.40
C LEU A 63 -5.88 -1.73 -3.39
N VAL A 64 -5.88 -1.25 -4.63
CA VAL A 64 -5.14 -1.84 -5.75
C VAL A 64 -3.95 -0.96 -6.11
N GLY A 65 -4.12 0.36 -6.05
CA GLY A 65 -3.04 1.28 -6.34
C GLY A 65 -3.27 2.66 -5.74
N LEU A 66 -2.20 3.44 -5.74
CA LEU A 66 -2.20 4.85 -5.35
C LEU A 66 -1.39 5.64 -6.35
N GLU A 67 -2.04 6.58 -7.02
CA GLU A 67 -1.41 7.54 -7.95
C GLU A 67 -1.18 8.87 -7.24
N ILE A 68 0.01 9.45 -7.41
CA ILE A 68 0.46 10.72 -6.82
C ILE A 68 1.24 11.50 -7.87
N GLY A 69 0.58 12.43 -8.55
CA GLY A 69 1.18 13.08 -9.73
C GLY A 69 1.53 12.03 -10.78
N ASP A 70 2.77 12.04 -11.27
CA ASP A 70 3.25 11.07 -12.26
C ASP A 70 3.76 9.75 -11.65
N HIS A 71 3.59 9.55 -10.33
CA HIS A 71 4.04 8.35 -9.64
C HIS A 71 2.87 7.43 -9.31
N TYR A 72 2.99 6.15 -9.68
CA TYR A 72 2.03 5.12 -9.33
C TYR A 72 2.66 4.08 -8.40
N VAL A 73 1.98 3.83 -7.28
CA VAL A 73 2.32 2.74 -6.35
C VAL A 73 1.34 1.59 -6.59
N ASP A 74 1.83 0.52 -7.18
CA ASP A 74 1.10 -0.73 -7.30
C ASP A 74 1.06 -1.44 -5.93
N ILE A 75 -0.14 -1.68 -5.42
CA ILE A 75 -0.38 -2.25 -4.08
C ILE A 75 -0.99 -3.65 -4.19
N GLY A 76 -1.87 -3.82 -5.15
CA GLY A 76 -2.60 -5.04 -5.36
C GLY A 76 -2.36 -5.49 -6.77
N GLY A 77 -1.36 -6.36 -6.97
CA GLY A 77 -1.27 -7.17 -8.18
C GLY A 77 -2.64 -7.71 -8.49
N THR A 78 -3.17 -7.33 -9.65
CA THR A 78 -4.43 -7.86 -10.15
C THR A 78 -4.17 -9.34 -10.42
N PRO A 79 -4.82 -10.29 -9.73
CA PRO A 79 -4.75 -11.67 -10.17
C PRO A 79 -5.21 -11.71 -11.63
N GLU A 80 -4.43 -12.35 -12.51
CA GLU A 80 -4.77 -12.51 -13.92
C GLU A 80 -6.25 -12.93 -14.04
N GLY A 81 -7.06 -12.10 -14.70
CA GLY A 81 -8.50 -12.33 -14.87
C GLY A 81 -9.44 -11.61 -13.88
N THR A 82 -8.94 -10.78 -12.96
CA THR A 82 -9.79 -10.07 -11.97
C THR A 82 -9.61 -8.54 -11.93
N ALA A 83 -9.03 -7.95 -12.97
CA ALA A 83 -8.92 -6.50 -13.13
C ALA A 83 -10.30 -5.86 -13.41
N HIS A 84 -11.15 -5.82 -12.39
CA HIS A 84 -12.26 -4.90 -12.34
C HIS A 84 -11.91 -3.84 -11.30
N LEU A 85 -11.31 -2.76 -11.79
CA LEU A 85 -11.32 -1.50 -11.08
C LEU A 85 -12.79 -1.14 -10.87
N ASN A 86 -13.21 -1.10 -9.61
CA ASN A 86 -14.59 -0.73 -9.30
C ASN A 86 -14.74 0.79 -9.30
N ARG A 87 -13.69 1.49 -8.87
CA ARG A 87 -13.71 2.94 -8.69
C ARG A 87 -12.31 3.50 -8.55
N SER A 88 -12.16 4.73 -9.02
CA SER A 88 -11.05 5.61 -8.66
C SER A 88 -11.59 6.78 -7.86
N VAL A 89 -10.89 7.21 -6.82
CA VAL A 89 -11.34 8.32 -5.97
C VAL A 89 -10.18 9.25 -5.63
N ALA A 90 -10.40 10.55 -5.76
CA ALA A 90 -9.42 11.54 -5.36
C ALA A 90 -9.42 11.69 -3.83
N VAL A 91 -8.23 11.78 -3.24
CA VAL A 91 -8.04 11.95 -1.80
C VAL A 91 -6.95 12.95 -1.47
N SER A 92 -7.12 13.64 -0.35
CA SER A 92 -6.04 14.41 0.24
C SER A 92 -5.00 13.49 0.86
N LEU A 93 -3.74 13.76 0.55
CA LEU A 93 -2.57 13.09 1.09
C LEU A 93 -1.89 13.99 2.12
N VAL A 94 -1.43 13.38 3.20
CA VAL A 94 -0.66 14.04 4.25
C VAL A 94 0.72 13.41 4.31
N PRO A 95 1.82 14.17 4.19
CA PRO A 95 3.16 13.61 4.37
C PRO A 95 3.33 13.14 5.82
N CYS A 96 3.88 11.94 6.02
CA CYS A 96 4.23 11.42 7.33
C CYS A 96 5.50 10.56 7.28
N GLN A 97 6.10 10.30 8.45
CA GLN A 97 7.17 9.31 8.57
C GLN A 97 6.67 8.12 9.37
N LEU A 98 6.96 6.92 8.86
CA LEU A 98 6.72 5.69 9.60
C LEU A 98 7.68 5.57 10.78
N GLN A 99 7.38 4.69 11.74
CA GLN A 99 8.20 4.49 12.95
C GLN A 99 9.65 4.05 12.64
N ASP A 100 9.90 3.46 11.47
CA ASP A 100 11.22 3.07 11.01
C ASP A 100 11.96 4.17 10.23
N GLY A 101 11.42 5.39 10.23
CA GLY A 101 12.02 6.57 9.58
C GLY A 101 11.79 6.67 8.07
N ARG A 102 10.98 5.77 7.49
CA ARG A 102 10.65 5.84 6.06
C ARG A 102 9.62 6.92 5.77
N ASP A 103 9.85 7.62 4.67
CA ASP A 103 8.93 8.61 4.12
C ASP A 103 7.68 7.93 3.54
N ALA A 104 6.53 8.46 3.91
CA ALA A 104 5.24 7.93 3.53
C ALA A 104 4.22 9.05 3.31
N VAL A 105 3.13 8.68 2.63
CA VAL A 105 1.94 9.53 2.53
C VAL A 105 0.77 8.83 3.21
N GLU A 106 0.02 9.59 3.99
CA GLU A 106 -1.14 9.14 4.75
C GLU A 106 -2.44 9.65 4.12
N PHE A 107 -3.48 8.81 4.11
CA PHE A 107 -4.84 9.18 3.78
C PHE A 107 -5.83 8.42 4.68
N ARG A 108 -7.08 8.89 4.72
CA ARG A 108 -8.13 8.22 5.49
C ARG A 108 -8.47 6.87 4.86
N ARG A 109 -8.60 5.84 5.69
CA ARG A 109 -9.05 4.52 5.24
C ARG A 109 -10.51 4.52 4.79
N ARG A 110 -11.32 5.39 5.38
CA ARG A 110 -12.75 5.51 5.10
C ARG A 110 -13.16 6.98 5.00
N SER A 111 -14.04 7.25 4.04
CA SER A 111 -14.74 8.51 3.81
C SER A 111 -16.22 8.21 3.54
N ASP A 112 -17.01 9.24 3.27
CA ASP A 112 -18.38 9.11 2.79
C ASP A 112 -18.41 8.46 1.40
N ASP A 113 -17.39 8.74 0.59
CA ASP A 113 -17.32 8.20 -0.76
C ASP A 113 -16.85 6.76 -0.76
N TYR A 114 -15.88 6.35 0.06
CA TYR A 114 -15.20 5.05 -0.05
C TYR A 114 -14.85 4.42 1.29
N GLU A 115 -14.65 3.10 1.28
CA GLU A 115 -14.05 2.36 2.38
C GLU A 115 -13.02 1.37 1.82
N ILE A 116 -11.82 1.39 2.39
CA ILE A 116 -10.76 0.46 2.03
C ILE A 116 -10.75 -0.74 2.98
N SER A 117 -10.90 -1.91 2.36
CA SER A 117 -10.69 -3.22 2.96
C SER A 117 -9.23 -3.63 2.78
N PHE A 118 -8.48 -3.69 3.87
CA PHE A 118 -7.14 -4.29 3.89
C PHE A 118 -7.18 -5.61 4.64
N PRO A 119 -6.42 -6.64 4.23
CA PRO A 119 -6.27 -7.84 5.05
C PRO A 119 -5.80 -7.44 6.45
N SER A 120 -6.52 -7.90 7.46
CA SER A 120 -6.14 -7.67 8.84
C SER A 120 -4.83 -8.41 9.16
N GLY A 121 -3.94 -7.72 9.86
CA GLY A 121 -2.67 -8.27 10.36
C GLY A 121 -1.44 -7.92 9.53
N ASN A 122 -0.31 -8.45 10.00
CA ASN A 122 0.98 -8.26 9.35
C ASN A 122 1.15 -9.31 8.27
N ARG A 123 1.07 -8.91 7.01
CA ARG A 123 1.19 -9.81 5.86
C ARG A 123 2.07 -9.17 4.81
N CYS A 124 2.88 -9.99 4.15
CA CYS A 124 3.63 -9.58 2.99
C CYS A 124 3.24 -10.44 1.79
N TRP A 125 3.23 -9.84 0.62
CA TRP A 125 3.00 -10.52 -0.65
C TRP A 125 3.88 -9.90 -1.73
N GLU A 126 4.01 -10.63 -2.82
CA GLU A 126 4.74 -10.21 -4.01
C GLU A 126 3.74 -9.75 -5.07
N VAL A 127 4.08 -8.68 -5.76
CA VAL A 127 3.32 -8.12 -6.88
C VAL A 127 4.24 -7.97 -8.06
N GLY A 128 3.86 -8.50 -9.22
CA GLY A 128 4.55 -8.16 -10.46
C GLY A 128 4.20 -6.72 -10.84
N SER A 129 5.21 -5.86 -10.92
CA SER A 129 5.07 -4.52 -11.47
C SER A 129 4.65 -4.63 -12.93
N SER A 130 3.49 -4.05 -13.25
CA SER A 130 2.95 -4.06 -14.60
C SER A 130 3.83 -3.31 -15.60
N ASP A 131 4.61 -2.33 -15.12
CA ASP A 131 5.45 -1.45 -15.96
C ASP A 131 6.85 -2.01 -16.21
N SER A 132 7.47 -2.66 -15.22
CA SER A 132 8.85 -3.15 -15.30
C SER A 132 8.97 -4.68 -15.40
N GLY A 133 7.90 -5.42 -15.12
CA GLY A 133 7.94 -6.88 -14.96
C GLY A 133 8.70 -7.34 -13.71
N GLU A 134 9.13 -6.43 -12.84
CA GLU A 134 9.84 -6.72 -11.60
C GLU A 134 8.87 -7.17 -10.51
N THR A 135 9.28 -8.15 -9.70
CA THR A 135 8.51 -8.52 -8.51
C THR A 135 8.82 -7.55 -7.37
N VAL A 136 7.81 -6.78 -6.95
CA VAL A 136 7.86 -5.90 -5.79
C VAL A 136 7.32 -6.63 -4.58
N HIS A 137 8.03 -6.57 -3.46
CA HIS A 137 7.51 -7.04 -2.18
C HIS A 137 6.71 -5.92 -1.50
N ILE A 138 5.53 -6.28 -0.98
CA ILE A 138 4.63 -5.36 -0.29
C ILE A 138 4.28 -5.95 1.06
N CYS A 139 4.34 -5.14 2.12
CA CYS A 139 3.90 -5.56 3.45
C CYS A 139 2.83 -4.64 4.02
N SER A 140 1.70 -5.21 4.43
CA SER A 140 0.74 -4.59 5.34
C SER A 140 1.19 -4.80 6.78
N ILE A 141 1.19 -3.75 7.59
CA ILE A 141 1.52 -3.81 9.01
C ILE A 141 0.48 -3.01 9.79
N LEU A 142 -0.12 -3.62 10.82
CA LEU A 142 -0.98 -2.89 11.75
C LEU A 142 -0.11 -2.02 12.66
N VAL A 143 -0.46 -0.75 12.76
CA VAL A 143 0.17 0.21 13.66
C VAL A 143 -0.86 0.77 14.64
N GLY A 144 -0.43 1.13 15.85
CA GLY A 144 -1.26 1.67 16.92
C GLY A 144 -0.45 2.54 17.87
#